data_AF-A0A136KIL5-F1
#
_entry.id   AF-A0A136KIL5-F1
#
_cell.length_a   1.000
_cell.length_b   1.000
_cell.length_c   1.000
_cell.angle_alpha   90.00
_cell.angle_beta   90.00
_cell.angle_gamma   90.00
#
_symmetry.space_group_name_H-M   'P 1'
#
loop_
_entity.id
_entity.type
_entity.pdbx_description
1 polymer ?
#
loop_
_entity_poly.entity_id
_entity_poly.type
_entity_poly.pdbx_seq_one_letter_code
_entity_poly.pdbx_strand_id
1 'polypeptide(L)'
;MKKNLLQLSSFQKLIIFLITLSVGIIAINETQTRHLTVAEEDEDSIEIQESDSDTEVDLQLAENQEQESADLLGISDRKVTVFLDKDGNGNYTQTDSLCDTCVAKSLVAGNRTNGRYPDLKELKTITIASSGSLQESDLLTVNSVWGFFPDRDLAIIPFTVALNDGSSDLYIPARSVKHKISGNNANIAFVNSVDETKILIGFSKLIPSYITAANENSDVWVQLTPDTGKPDFQYLAKSKLTKDDALQTGSSDGYLLEVDFQTKQSLDKLSAEQLYFFLL
;
A
#
# COMPACT_ATOMS: atom_id res chain seq x y z
N MET A 1 50.27 1.67 13.57
CA MET A 1 49.04 1.83 12.74
C MET A 1 48.66 3.27 12.41
N LYS A 2 48.73 4.25 13.34
CA LYS A 2 48.26 5.64 13.05
C LYS A 2 49.01 6.39 11.92
N LYS A 3 50.27 6.07 11.62
CA LYS A 3 51.04 6.78 10.58
C LYS A 3 50.70 6.40 9.13
N ASN A 4 50.04 5.26 8.88
CA ASN A 4 49.72 4.82 7.51
C ASN A 4 48.32 5.26 7.02
N LEU A 5 47.44 5.73 7.91
CA LEU A 5 46.08 6.18 7.54
C LEU A 5 46.07 7.55 6.85
N LEU A 6 47.12 8.35 7.04
CA LEU A 6 47.20 9.71 6.49
C LEU A 6 47.51 9.72 4.99
N GLN A 7 48.16 8.68 4.46
CA GLN A 7 48.52 8.57 3.04
C GLN A 7 47.42 7.99 2.15
N LEU A 8 46.28 7.60 2.72
CA LEU A 8 45.16 7.08 1.94
C LEU A 8 44.43 8.20 1.21
N SER A 9 44.04 7.93 -0.04
CA SER A 9 43.15 8.79 -0.80
C SER A 9 41.80 8.93 -0.08
N SER A 10 41.08 10.03 -0.36
CA SER A 10 39.73 10.28 0.17
C SER A 10 38.78 9.11 -0.11
N PHE A 11 38.90 8.48 -1.28
CA PHE A 11 38.11 7.30 -1.65
C PHE A 11 38.42 6.06 -0.79
N GLN A 12 39.70 5.78 -0.53
CA GLN A 12 40.09 4.65 0.33
C GLN A 12 39.66 4.86 1.79
N LYS A 13 39.67 6.11 2.28
CA LYS A 13 39.17 6.44 3.63
C LYS A 13 37.67 6.19 3.73
N LEU A 14 36.90 6.50 2.69
CA LEU A 14 35.46 6.23 2.62
C LEU A 14 35.17 4.72 2.65
N ILE A 15 35.93 3.92 1.89
CA ILE A 15 35.77 2.45 1.86
C ILE A 15 36.06 1.84 3.25
N ILE A 16 37.14 2.26 3.91
CA ILE A 16 37.48 1.75 5.25
C ILE A 16 36.40 2.13 6.27
N PHE A 17 35.84 3.34 6.17
CA PHE A 17 34.74 3.79 7.02
C PHE A 17 33.47 2.94 6.81
N LEU A 18 33.12 2.64 5.56
CA LEU A 18 31.96 1.78 5.24
C LEU A 18 32.14 0.34 5.76
N ILE A 19 33.35 -0.23 5.61
CA ILE A 19 33.65 -1.57 6.11
C ILE A 19 33.56 -1.62 7.64
N THR A 20 34.12 -0.64 8.34
CA THR A 20 34.04 -0.59 9.81
C THR A 20 32.61 -0.37 10.32
N LEU A 21 31.79 0.41 9.61
CA LEU A 21 30.38 0.59 9.93
C LEU A 21 29.59 -0.73 9.78
N SER A 22 29.86 -1.49 8.72
CA SER A 22 29.18 -2.78 8.47
C SER A 22 29.52 -3.85 9.52
N VAL A 23 30.75 -3.89 10.02
CA VAL A 23 31.14 -4.83 11.10
C VAL A 23 30.48 -4.46 12.44
N GLY A 24 30.28 -3.17 12.71
CA GLY A 24 29.57 -2.72 13.92
C GLY A 24 28.10 -3.12 13.95
N ILE A 25 27.40 -3.08 12.80
CA ILE A 25 25.98 -3.44 12.70
C ILE A 25 25.78 -4.95 12.92
N ILE A 26 26.69 -5.80 12.45
CA ILE A 26 26.60 -7.25 12.63
C ILE A 26 26.80 -7.65 14.11
N ALA A 27 27.71 -6.98 14.83
CA ALA A 27 27.97 -7.28 16.25
C ALA A 27 26.81 -6.90 17.19
N ILE A 28 26.02 -5.88 16.84
CA ILE A 28 24.83 -5.47 17.63
C ILE A 28 23.69 -6.47 17.45
N ASN A 29 23.57 -7.11 16.29
CA ASN A 29 22.50 -8.06 16.03
C ASN A 29 22.73 -9.42 16.74
N GLU A 30 23.99 -9.85 16.90
CA GLU A 30 24.32 -11.11 17.57
C GLU A 30 24.11 -11.09 19.10
N THR A 31 24.10 -9.91 19.72
CA THR A 31 23.91 -9.77 21.16
C THR A 31 22.44 -9.81 21.60
N GLN A 32 21.48 -9.60 20.70
CA GLN A 32 20.05 -9.68 21.03
C GLN A 32 19.45 -11.09 20.97
N THR A 33 20.11 -12.05 20.31
CA THR A 33 19.60 -13.43 20.16
C THR A 33 20.01 -14.41 21.27
N ARG A 34 20.68 -13.98 22.35
CA ARG A 34 21.17 -14.89 23.41
C ARG A 34 20.40 -14.90 24.73
N HIS A 35 19.28 -14.21 24.83
CA HIS A 35 18.42 -14.26 26.03
C HIS A 35 17.03 -14.78 25.70
N LEU A 36 16.89 -16.08 25.48
CA LEU A 36 15.63 -16.84 25.62
C LEU A 36 15.94 -18.34 25.50
N THR A 37 16.49 -18.91 26.57
CA THR A 37 16.43 -20.37 26.76
C THR A 37 16.51 -20.71 28.25
N VAL A 38 15.65 -21.64 28.65
CA VAL A 38 15.62 -22.42 29.90
C VAL A 38 14.93 -21.81 31.12
N ALA A 39 13.68 -22.22 31.30
CA ALA A 39 13.15 -22.70 32.58
C ALA A 39 12.26 -23.92 32.28
N GLU A 40 12.86 -25.11 32.32
CA GLU A 40 12.17 -26.38 32.55
C GLU A 40 12.03 -26.54 34.06
N GLU A 41 10.81 -26.56 34.60
CA GLU A 41 10.52 -27.19 35.89
C GLU A 41 9.14 -27.87 35.85
N ASP A 42 9.18 -29.15 36.20
CA ASP A 42 8.21 -29.96 36.95
C ASP A 42 6.89 -30.42 36.28
N GLU A 43 6.99 -31.64 35.71
CA GLU A 43 5.87 -32.56 35.56
C GLU A 43 5.51 -33.17 36.93
N ASP A 44 4.50 -32.61 37.59
CA ASP A 44 3.77 -33.30 38.66
C ASP A 44 2.52 -33.99 38.07
N SER A 45 2.49 -35.30 38.24
CA SER A 45 1.43 -36.20 37.81
C SER A 45 0.10 -35.90 38.51
N ILE A 46 -0.91 -35.49 37.74
CA ILE A 46 -2.30 -35.36 38.21
C ILE A 46 -3.05 -36.66 37.90
N GLU A 47 -3.45 -37.33 38.98
CA GLU A 47 -4.34 -38.49 39.03
C GLU A 47 -5.76 -38.07 38.66
N ILE A 48 -6.30 -38.62 37.56
CA ILE A 48 -7.67 -38.36 37.10
C ILE A 48 -8.62 -39.20 37.94
N GLN A 49 -9.38 -38.52 38.81
CA GLN A 49 -10.51 -39.09 39.54
C GLN A 49 -11.78 -38.82 38.71
N GLU A 50 -12.37 -39.87 38.15
CA GLU A 50 -13.70 -39.82 37.52
C GLU A 50 -14.74 -39.50 38.61
N SER A 51 -15.36 -38.32 38.52
CA SER A 51 -16.59 -38.00 39.25
C SER A 51 -17.69 -37.66 38.25
N ASP A 52 -18.63 -38.58 38.11
CA ASP A 52 -19.96 -38.32 37.55
C ASP A 52 -20.65 -37.22 38.36
N SER A 53 -20.89 -36.06 37.73
CA SER A 53 -21.91 -35.13 38.18
C SER A 53 -22.54 -34.41 37.00
N ASP A 54 -23.73 -34.86 36.62
CA ASP A 54 -24.68 -34.11 35.82
C ASP A 54 -24.85 -32.70 36.41
N THR A 55 -24.31 -31.70 35.72
CA THR A 55 -24.62 -30.29 36.01
C THR A 55 -24.85 -29.57 34.69
N GLU A 56 -26.13 -29.35 34.37
CA GLU A 56 -26.55 -28.28 33.46
C GLU A 56 -26.01 -26.95 33.99
N VAL A 57 -24.95 -26.44 33.37
CA VAL A 57 -24.42 -25.10 33.64
C VAL A 57 -24.60 -24.23 32.41
N ASP A 58 -25.26 -23.10 32.65
CA ASP A 58 -25.57 -22.00 31.76
C ASP A 58 -24.47 -21.65 30.75
N LEU A 59 -24.83 -21.73 29.48
CA LEU A 59 -24.00 -21.43 28.30
C LEU A 59 -24.13 -19.95 27.87
N GLN A 60 -24.14 -19.01 28.82
CA GLN A 60 -24.35 -17.58 28.53
C GLN A 60 -23.21 -16.63 28.98
N LEU A 61 -22.08 -17.13 29.49
CA LEU A 61 -21.00 -16.26 29.98
C LEU A 61 -19.76 -16.12 29.08
N ALA A 62 -19.69 -16.79 27.93
CA ALA A 62 -18.50 -16.78 27.09
C ALA A 62 -18.47 -15.66 26.02
N GLU A 63 -19.58 -15.01 25.68
CA GLU A 63 -19.61 -13.96 24.65
C GLU A 63 -19.26 -12.55 25.16
N ASN A 64 -19.15 -12.35 26.48
CA ASN A 64 -18.85 -11.01 27.06
C ASN A 64 -17.37 -10.77 27.40
N GLN A 65 -16.49 -11.77 27.29
CA GLN A 65 -15.08 -11.61 27.72
C GLN A 65 -14.13 -11.10 26.62
N GLU A 66 -14.51 -11.17 25.34
CA GLU A 66 -13.71 -10.56 24.26
C GLU A 66 -13.93 -9.06 24.12
N GLN A 67 -15.03 -8.52 24.66
CA GLN A 67 -15.35 -7.09 24.53
C GLN A 67 -14.76 -6.22 25.66
N GLU A 68 -14.42 -6.79 26.81
CA GLU A 68 -13.78 -6.07 27.94
C GLU A 68 -12.25 -5.94 27.82
N SER A 69 -11.59 -6.68 26.92
CA SER A 69 -10.12 -6.65 26.80
C SER A 69 -9.58 -5.44 26.03
N ALA A 70 -10.43 -4.77 25.23
CA ALA A 70 -10.07 -3.53 24.52
C ALA A 70 -10.10 -2.29 25.45
N ASP A 71 -11.09 -2.20 26.34
CA ASP A 71 -11.26 -1.07 27.27
C ASP A 71 -10.15 -0.99 28.33
N LEU A 72 -9.54 -2.13 28.67
CA LEU A 72 -8.49 -2.24 29.70
C LEU A 72 -7.11 -1.70 29.28
N LEU A 73 -6.89 -1.43 28.00
CA LEU A 73 -5.64 -0.82 27.50
C LEU A 73 -5.71 0.70 27.34
N GLY A 74 -6.88 1.33 27.58
CA GLY A 74 -7.04 2.79 27.43
C GLY A 74 -6.73 3.29 26.02
N ILE A 75 -6.77 2.42 25.02
CA ILE A 75 -6.65 2.79 23.61
C ILE A 75 -8.04 3.31 23.23
N SER A 76 -8.24 4.62 23.29
CA SER A 76 -9.47 5.22 22.76
C SER A 76 -9.58 4.86 21.27
N ASP A 77 -10.69 4.26 20.84
CA ASP A 77 -10.96 3.96 19.43
C ASP A 77 -10.70 5.21 18.58
N ARG A 78 -9.65 5.17 17.76
CA ARG A 78 -9.29 6.27 16.89
C ARG A 78 -10.33 6.38 15.79
N LYS A 79 -10.83 7.59 15.53
CA LYS A 79 -11.70 7.77 14.37
C LYS A 79 -10.84 7.81 13.11
N VAL A 80 -11.09 6.86 12.21
CA VAL A 80 -10.47 6.85 10.88
C VAL A 80 -11.49 7.33 9.87
N THR A 81 -11.20 8.42 9.17
CA THR A 81 -12.15 9.13 8.31
C THR A 81 -11.57 9.38 6.93
N VAL A 82 -12.36 9.15 5.88
CA VAL A 82 -12.00 9.53 4.52
C VAL A 82 -12.57 10.90 4.20
N PHE A 83 -11.75 11.82 3.70
CA PHE A 83 -12.14 13.19 3.36
C PHE A 83 -11.80 13.51 1.91
N LEU A 84 -12.50 14.49 1.32
CA LEU A 84 -12.20 14.98 -0.02
C LEU A 84 -11.11 16.05 0.03
N ASP A 85 -9.91 15.69 -0.40
CA ASP A 85 -8.74 16.57 -0.53
C ASP A 85 -8.86 17.40 -1.82
N LYS A 86 -9.47 18.58 -1.69
CA LYS A 86 -9.78 19.46 -2.83
C LYS A 86 -8.54 20.17 -3.38
N ASP A 87 -7.55 20.45 -2.54
CA ASP A 87 -6.35 21.17 -2.93
C ASP A 87 -5.17 20.23 -3.28
N GLY A 88 -5.30 18.94 -2.96
CA GLY A 88 -4.35 17.90 -3.32
C GLY A 88 -3.12 17.87 -2.43
N ASN A 89 -3.18 18.51 -1.25
CA ASN A 89 -2.04 18.63 -0.34
C ASN A 89 -1.93 17.45 0.64
N GLY A 90 -2.96 16.58 0.71
CA GLY A 90 -3.01 15.38 1.55
C GLY A 90 -3.26 15.62 3.04
N ASN A 91 -3.40 16.88 3.48
CA ASN A 91 -3.62 17.27 4.86
C ASN A 91 -5.08 17.67 5.08
N TYR A 92 -5.70 17.09 6.09
CA TYR A 92 -7.04 17.48 6.49
C TYR A 92 -7.06 18.87 7.14
N THR A 93 -8.01 19.68 6.70
CA THR A 93 -8.36 20.97 7.31
C THR A 93 -9.84 20.97 7.69
N GLN A 94 -10.26 21.85 8.61
CA GLN A 94 -11.68 21.96 8.99
C GLN A 94 -12.59 22.43 7.83
N THR A 95 -12.00 22.94 6.74
CA THR A 95 -12.74 23.33 5.52
C THR A 95 -12.97 22.16 4.56
N ASP A 96 -12.28 21.03 4.78
CA ASP A 96 -12.48 19.83 3.99
C ASP A 96 -13.77 19.13 4.40
N SER A 97 -14.41 18.51 3.41
CA SER A 97 -15.64 17.75 3.61
C SER A 97 -15.33 16.27 3.76
N LEU A 98 -16.12 15.58 4.58
CA LEU A 98 -16.19 14.12 4.55
C LEU A 98 -16.45 13.63 3.13
N CYS A 99 -15.87 12.49 2.78
CA CYS A 99 -16.05 11.93 1.46
C CYS A 99 -17.35 11.10 1.40
N ASP A 100 -18.48 11.77 1.24
CA ASP A 100 -19.79 11.09 1.11
C ASP A 100 -19.83 10.15 -0.11
N THR A 101 -19.07 10.48 -1.16
CA THR A 101 -18.93 9.65 -2.37
C THR A 101 -18.11 8.37 -2.13
N CYS A 102 -17.35 8.30 -1.05
CA CYS A 102 -16.56 7.13 -0.66
C CYS A 102 -17.39 6.05 0.08
N VAL A 103 -18.59 6.41 0.55
CA VAL A 103 -19.42 5.53 1.38
C VAL A 103 -19.71 4.20 0.68
N ALA A 104 -19.63 3.11 1.44
CA ALA A 104 -19.89 1.73 0.99
C ALA A 104 -18.97 1.27 -0.17
N LYS A 105 -17.80 1.91 -0.31
CA LYS A 105 -16.73 1.43 -1.18
C LYS A 105 -15.67 0.71 -0.35
N SER A 106 -14.96 -0.20 -0.99
CA SER A 106 -13.86 -0.94 -0.38
C SER A 106 -12.52 -0.36 -0.83
N LEU A 107 -11.67 -0.06 0.13
CA LEU A 107 -10.25 0.22 -0.07
C LEU A 107 -9.50 -1.08 -0.24
N VAL A 108 -8.43 -1.02 -1.02
CA VAL A 108 -7.37 -2.03 -0.99
C VAL A 108 -6.42 -1.68 0.14
N ALA A 109 -5.99 -2.68 0.88
CA ALA A 109 -5.06 -2.54 1.98
C ALA A 109 -3.98 -3.62 1.94
N GLY A 110 -2.78 -3.29 2.41
CA GLY A 110 -1.67 -4.23 2.49
C GLY A 110 -0.44 -3.66 3.18
N ASN A 111 0.54 -4.53 3.44
CA ASN A 111 1.82 -4.16 4.03
C ASN A 111 2.87 -3.90 2.97
N ARG A 112 3.21 -2.64 2.75
CA ARG A 112 4.37 -2.26 1.95
C ARG A 112 5.65 -2.62 2.71
N THR A 113 6.53 -3.39 2.06
CA THR A 113 7.85 -3.75 2.61
C THR A 113 8.91 -3.23 1.66
N ASN A 114 9.91 -2.48 2.16
CA ASN A 114 10.97 -1.89 1.33
C ASN A 114 10.43 -1.07 0.14
N GLY A 115 9.34 -0.33 0.37
CA GLY A 115 8.66 0.46 -0.66
C GLY A 115 7.79 -0.35 -1.63
N ARG A 116 7.77 -1.68 -1.56
CA ARG A 116 7.00 -2.52 -2.48
C ARG A 116 5.64 -2.94 -1.93
N TYR A 117 4.59 -2.90 -2.74
CA TYR A 117 3.29 -3.51 -2.44
C TYR A 117 3.39 -5.04 -2.38
N PRO A 118 2.57 -5.69 -1.54
CA PRO A 118 2.57 -7.13 -1.42
C PRO A 118 1.90 -7.80 -2.63
N ASP A 119 2.01 -9.13 -2.70
CA ASP A 119 1.33 -9.95 -3.71
C ASP A 119 -0.19 -9.85 -3.58
N LEU A 120 -0.92 -10.16 -4.66
CA LEU A 120 -2.39 -10.15 -4.67
C LEU A 120 -3.02 -10.97 -3.53
N LYS A 121 -2.42 -12.11 -3.19
CA LYS A 121 -2.89 -13.02 -2.12
C LYS A 121 -2.77 -12.42 -0.71
N GLU A 122 -1.94 -11.39 -0.55
CA GLU A 122 -1.67 -10.71 0.73
C GLU A 122 -2.46 -9.41 0.85
N LEU A 123 -3.15 -8.98 -0.21
CA LEU A 123 -4.04 -7.82 -0.18
C LEU A 123 -5.33 -8.14 0.56
N LYS A 124 -5.87 -7.12 1.21
CA LYS A 124 -7.17 -7.15 1.88
C LYS A 124 -8.04 -6.04 1.33
N THR A 125 -9.34 -6.18 1.53
CA THR A 125 -10.30 -5.10 1.30
C THR A 125 -10.81 -4.57 2.64
N ILE A 126 -10.96 -3.26 2.75
CA ILE A 126 -11.53 -2.61 3.93
C ILE A 126 -12.71 -1.76 3.49
N THR A 127 -13.89 -2.00 4.06
CA THR A 127 -15.11 -1.30 3.64
C THR A 127 -15.26 0.01 4.40
N ILE A 128 -15.54 1.09 3.66
CA ILE A 128 -15.89 2.39 4.21
C ILE A 128 -17.35 2.35 4.67
N ALA A 129 -17.55 2.57 5.96
CA ALA A 129 -18.88 2.59 6.58
C ALA A 129 -19.74 3.72 6.00
N SER A 130 -21.05 3.68 6.30
CA SER A 130 -22.01 4.71 5.88
C SER A 130 -21.69 6.12 6.39
N SER A 131 -20.90 6.22 7.46
CA SER A 131 -20.38 7.46 8.04
C SER A 131 -19.15 8.02 7.32
N GLY A 132 -18.62 7.35 6.30
CA GLY A 132 -17.33 7.71 5.68
C GLY A 132 -16.11 7.34 6.53
N SER A 133 -16.30 6.51 7.56
CA SER A 133 -15.24 6.06 8.47
C SER A 133 -14.84 4.60 8.25
N LEU A 134 -13.65 4.25 8.72
CA LEU A 134 -13.14 2.87 8.79
C LEU A 134 -13.07 2.41 10.23
N GLN A 135 -13.10 1.09 10.46
CA GLN A 135 -12.78 0.52 11.76
C GLN A 135 -11.25 0.46 11.93
N GLU A 136 -10.75 0.87 13.09
CA GLU A 136 -9.31 0.82 13.37
C GLU A 136 -8.78 -0.62 13.37
N SER A 137 -9.59 -1.58 13.83
CA SER A 137 -9.26 -3.01 13.83
C SER A 137 -8.88 -3.54 12.45
N ASP A 138 -9.51 -3.04 11.38
CA ASP A 138 -9.19 -3.41 10.00
C ASP A 138 -7.80 -2.95 9.56
N LEU A 139 -7.28 -1.89 10.22
CA LEU A 139 -6.00 -1.27 9.90
C LEU A 139 -4.84 -1.84 10.72
N LEU A 140 -5.09 -2.51 11.85
CA LEU A 140 -4.06 -3.03 12.78
C LEU A 140 -2.99 -3.89 12.10
N THR A 141 -3.33 -4.51 10.98
CA THR A 141 -2.46 -5.46 10.27
C THR A 141 -1.94 -4.94 8.93
N VAL A 142 -2.17 -3.67 8.60
CA VAL A 142 -1.76 -3.06 7.32
C VAL A 142 -1.05 -1.73 7.55
N ASN A 143 -0.17 -1.33 6.64
CA ASN A 143 0.52 -0.04 6.72
C ASN A 143 0.22 0.87 5.52
N SER A 144 -0.61 0.44 4.58
CA SER A 144 -1.01 1.25 3.44
C SER A 144 -2.40 0.89 2.93
N VAL A 145 -3.12 1.92 2.47
CA VAL A 145 -4.44 1.82 1.86
C VAL A 145 -4.52 2.65 0.59
N TRP A 146 -5.32 2.21 -0.38
CA TRP A 146 -5.57 2.92 -1.63
C TRP A 146 -6.88 2.44 -2.30
N GLY A 147 -7.30 3.13 -3.35
CA GLY A 147 -8.43 2.70 -4.15
C GLY A 147 -8.67 3.60 -5.34
N PHE A 148 -9.21 3.06 -6.42
CA PHE A 148 -9.71 3.81 -7.55
C PHE A 148 -11.14 3.38 -7.85
N PHE A 149 -12.04 4.36 -7.96
CA PHE A 149 -13.48 4.17 -8.10
C PHE A 149 -13.94 4.87 -9.37
N PRO A 150 -13.80 4.22 -10.54
CA PRO A 150 -14.12 4.86 -11.81
C PRO A 150 -15.60 5.26 -11.89
N ASP A 151 -16.52 4.57 -11.22
CA ASP A 151 -17.95 4.93 -11.20
C ASP A 151 -18.27 6.18 -10.36
N ARG A 152 -17.33 6.63 -9.52
CA ARG A 152 -17.48 7.78 -8.62
C ARG A 152 -16.55 8.95 -8.93
N ASP A 153 -15.73 8.83 -9.99
CA ASP A 153 -14.70 9.82 -10.32
C ASP A 153 -13.81 10.16 -9.12
N LEU A 154 -13.34 9.10 -8.45
CA LEU A 154 -12.62 9.24 -7.19
C LEU A 154 -11.43 8.28 -7.13
N ALA A 155 -10.32 8.76 -6.56
CA ALA A 155 -9.17 7.95 -6.21
C ALA A 155 -8.68 8.27 -4.80
N ILE A 156 -8.29 7.24 -4.06
CA ILE A 156 -7.49 7.35 -2.85
C ILE A 156 -6.11 6.86 -3.24
N ILE A 157 -5.20 7.82 -3.42
CA ILE A 157 -3.82 7.52 -3.77
C ILE A 157 -3.17 6.74 -2.61
N PRO A 158 -2.12 5.94 -2.88
CA PRO A 158 -1.45 5.17 -1.84
C PRO A 158 -1.07 6.01 -0.63
N PHE A 159 -1.75 5.72 0.48
CA PHE A 159 -1.62 6.43 1.73
C PHE A 159 -1.00 5.50 2.76
N THR A 160 -0.02 5.99 3.53
CA THR A 160 0.62 5.23 4.60
C THR A 160 -0.18 5.38 5.87
N VAL A 161 -0.57 4.26 6.46
CA VAL A 161 -1.28 4.22 7.73
C VAL A 161 -0.24 3.95 8.83
N ALA A 162 -0.11 4.89 9.75
CA ALA A 162 0.71 4.73 10.95
C ALA A 162 -0.21 4.65 12.16
N LEU A 163 -0.34 3.44 12.71
CA LEU A 163 -1.02 3.21 13.98
C LEU A 163 0.00 3.38 15.12
N ASN A 164 -0.44 3.92 16.25
CA ASN A 164 0.37 4.16 17.46
C ASN A 164 1.22 5.45 17.52
N ASP A 165 0.85 6.52 16.81
CA ASP A 165 1.42 7.87 17.07
C ASP A 165 0.88 8.54 18.34
N GLY A 166 -0.18 7.97 18.93
CA GLY A 166 -0.57 8.18 20.31
C GLY A 166 -1.54 9.33 20.60
N SER A 167 -2.59 9.55 19.78
CA SER A 167 -3.94 10.05 20.20
C SER A 167 -4.77 10.74 19.10
N SER A 168 -4.22 11.03 17.93
CA SER A 168 -4.93 11.84 16.93
C SER A 168 -5.82 11.00 16.02
N ASP A 169 -6.97 11.51 15.56
CA ASP A 169 -7.77 10.87 14.51
C ASP A 169 -6.94 10.62 13.23
N LEU A 170 -7.33 9.64 12.40
CA LEU A 170 -6.70 9.39 11.10
C LEU A 170 -7.57 9.95 9.99
N TYR A 171 -6.95 10.68 9.07
CA TYR A 171 -7.63 11.25 7.91
C TYR A 171 -6.98 10.72 6.63
N ILE A 172 -7.77 10.02 5.81
CA ILE A 172 -7.32 9.45 4.53
C ILE A 172 -7.82 10.36 3.40
N PRO A 173 -6.91 10.94 2.60
CA PRO A 173 -7.28 11.85 1.52
C PRO A 173 -7.83 11.07 0.31
N ALA A 174 -9.02 11.45 -0.13
CA ALA A 174 -9.58 11.07 -1.42
C ALA A 174 -9.52 12.26 -2.37
N ARG A 175 -9.24 12.01 -3.64
CA ARG A 175 -9.09 13.03 -4.69
C ARG A 175 -10.07 12.77 -5.83
N SER A 176 -10.65 13.85 -6.34
CA SER A 176 -11.50 13.78 -7.52
C SER A 176 -10.69 13.45 -8.76
N VAL A 177 -11.27 12.65 -9.63
CA VAL A 177 -10.71 12.26 -10.92
C VAL A 177 -11.32 13.16 -12.00
N LYS A 178 -10.48 13.93 -12.70
CA LYS A 178 -10.92 14.86 -13.75
C LYS A 178 -11.16 14.17 -15.08
N HIS A 179 -10.29 13.21 -15.39
CA HIS A 179 -10.32 12.44 -16.63
C HIS A 179 -9.95 11.00 -16.34
N LYS A 180 -10.62 10.08 -17.02
CA LYS A 180 -10.34 8.64 -16.94
C LYS A 180 -10.55 8.00 -18.31
N ILE A 181 -9.77 6.98 -18.61
CA ILE A 181 -9.91 6.17 -19.80
C ILE A 181 -9.53 4.71 -19.49
N SER A 182 -10.40 3.77 -19.86
CA SER A 182 -10.09 2.35 -19.77
C SER A 182 -9.08 1.98 -20.84
N GLY A 183 -8.17 1.05 -20.58
CA GLY A 183 -7.15 0.66 -21.56
C GLY A 183 -7.71 0.13 -22.87
N ASN A 184 -8.87 -0.54 -22.85
CA ASN A 184 -9.61 -0.96 -24.06
C ASN A 184 -9.98 0.20 -25.00
N ASN A 185 -10.09 1.43 -24.48
CA ASN A 185 -10.48 2.62 -25.24
C ASN A 185 -9.30 3.59 -25.45
N ALA A 186 -8.11 3.28 -24.95
CA ALA A 186 -7.00 4.21 -24.87
C ALA A 186 -6.07 4.21 -26.11
N ASN A 187 -6.44 3.56 -27.21
CA ASN A 187 -5.60 3.41 -28.41
C ASN A 187 -4.19 2.84 -28.11
N ILE A 188 -4.12 1.89 -27.17
CA ILE A 188 -2.87 1.21 -26.79
C ILE A 188 -2.37 0.38 -27.98
N ALA A 189 -1.15 0.66 -28.41
CA ALA A 189 -0.44 -0.11 -29.43
C ALA A 189 0.18 -1.38 -28.82
N PHE A 190 0.76 -1.28 -27.62
CA PHE A 190 1.35 -2.42 -26.90
C PHE A 190 1.40 -2.17 -25.39
N VAL A 191 1.49 -3.27 -24.63
CA VAL A 191 1.82 -3.31 -23.21
C VAL A 191 2.92 -4.35 -23.04
N ASN A 192 4.12 -3.93 -22.65
CA ASN A 192 5.26 -4.81 -22.48
C ASN A 192 5.76 -4.75 -21.03
N SER A 193 6.12 -5.91 -20.48
CA SER A 193 6.90 -5.98 -19.23
C SER A 193 8.31 -5.49 -19.50
N VAL A 194 8.81 -4.56 -18.69
CA VAL A 194 10.22 -4.09 -18.72
C VAL A 194 11.05 -4.90 -17.73
N ASP A 195 10.48 -5.09 -16.53
CA ASP A 195 10.99 -5.97 -15.48
C ASP A 195 9.79 -6.47 -14.63
N GLU A 196 10.07 -7.18 -13.54
CA GLU A 196 9.04 -7.78 -12.68
C GLU A 196 8.02 -6.78 -12.11
N THR A 197 8.37 -5.49 -11.97
CA THR A 197 7.51 -4.46 -11.36
C THR A 197 7.13 -3.32 -12.30
N LYS A 198 7.78 -3.25 -13.47
CA LYS A 198 7.61 -2.18 -14.46
C LYS A 198 7.00 -2.65 -15.75
N ILE A 199 6.10 -1.83 -16.28
CA ILE A 199 5.56 -2.00 -17.62
C ILE A 199 5.78 -0.76 -18.47
N LEU A 200 5.95 -0.97 -19.77
CA LEU A 200 5.98 0.06 -20.80
C LEU A 200 4.70 -0.03 -21.63
N ILE A 201 3.99 1.09 -21.68
CA ILE A 201 2.73 1.21 -22.40
C ILE A 201 2.94 2.16 -23.57
N GLY A 202 2.66 1.68 -24.78
CA GLY A 202 2.70 2.49 -25.99
C GLY A 202 1.30 2.92 -26.41
N PHE A 203 1.06 4.21 -26.56
CA PHE A 203 -0.17 4.78 -27.09
C PHE A 203 0.05 5.25 -28.52
N SER A 204 -0.74 4.75 -29.47
CA SER A 204 -0.67 5.22 -30.87
C SER A 204 -1.23 6.65 -31.03
N LYS A 205 -2.15 7.05 -30.15
CA LYS A 205 -2.77 8.37 -30.11
C LYS A 205 -3.35 8.66 -28.72
N LEU A 206 -3.12 9.86 -28.20
CA LEU A 206 -3.72 10.33 -26.94
C LEU A 206 -4.99 11.16 -27.19
N ILE A 207 -5.87 11.17 -26.18
CA ILE A 207 -6.98 12.14 -26.12
C ILE A 207 -6.46 13.52 -25.69
N PRO A 208 -7.17 14.63 -25.97
CA PRO A 208 -6.68 15.99 -25.71
C PRO A 208 -6.20 16.25 -24.28
N SER A 209 -6.92 15.77 -23.27
CA SER A 209 -6.52 15.97 -21.86
C SER A 209 -5.18 15.31 -21.50
N TYR A 210 -4.85 14.17 -22.11
CA TYR A 210 -3.58 13.47 -21.89
C TYR A 210 -2.44 14.12 -22.68
N ILE A 211 -2.74 14.75 -23.84
CA ILE A 211 -1.78 15.60 -24.55
C ILE A 211 -1.42 16.80 -23.68
N THR A 212 -2.42 17.47 -23.07
CA THR A 212 -2.18 18.55 -22.11
C THR A 212 -1.32 18.07 -20.95
N ALA A 213 -1.66 16.93 -20.33
CA ALA A 213 -0.86 16.36 -19.24
C ALA A 213 0.59 16.08 -19.66
N ALA A 214 0.82 15.53 -20.85
CA ALA A 214 2.16 15.31 -21.38
C ALA A 214 2.94 16.63 -21.56
N ASN A 215 2.31 17.65 -22.16
CA ASN A 215 2.93 18.95 -22.40
C ASN A 215 3.27 19.70 -21.10
N GLU A 216 2.44 19.55 -20.08
CA GLU A 216 2.63 20.15 -18.76
C GLU A 216 3.52 19.31 -17.84
N ASN A 217 4.00 18.15 -18.32
CA ASN A 217 4.77 17.21 -17.53
C ASN A 217 4.03 16.77 -16.24
N SER A 218 2.71 16.64 -16.34
CA SER A 218 1.81 16.23 -15.26
C SER A 218 1.79 14.71 -15.10
N ASP A 219 1.55 14.25 -13.87
CA ASP A 219 1.47 12.83 -13.58
C ASP A 219 0.19 12.22 -14.19
N VAL A 220 0.38 11.08 -14.87
CA VAL A 220 -0.71 10.19 -15.28
C VAL A 220 -0.73 9.03 -14.30
N TRP A 221 -1.88 8.84 -13.64
CA TRP A 221 -2.07 7.70 -12.78
C TRP A 221 -2.58 6.50 -13.58
N VAL A 222 -2.10 5.33 -13.19
CA VAL A 222 -2.46 4.05 -13.76
C VAL A 222 -2.93 3.14 -12.66
N GLN A 223 -4.12 2.59 -12.86
CA GLN A 223 -4.69 1.52 -12.08
C GLN A 223 -4.48 0.21 -12.85
N LEU A 224 -3.95 -0.79 -12.16
CA LEU A 224 -3.73 -2.13 -12.67
C LEU A 224 -4.57 -3.13 -11.87
N THR A 225 -5.41 -3.92 -12.55
CA THR A 225 -6.12 -5.07 -11.98
C THR A 225 -5.48 -6.33 -12.55
N PRO A 226 -4.52 -6.96 -11.87
CA PRO A 226 -3.81 -8.10 -12.45
C PRO A 226 -4.70 -9.35 -12.59
N ASP A 227 -5.75 -9.49 -11.78
CA ASP A 227 -6.76 -10.56 -11.89
C ASP A 227 -8.14 -9.94 -12.16
N THR A 228 -8.63 -10.04 -13.41
CA THR A 228 -9.93 -9.48 -13.81
C THR A 228 -11.11 -10.16 -13.13
N GLY A 229 -10.91 -11.37 -12.57
CA GLY A 229 -11.90 -12.04 -11.72
C GLY A 229 -12.00 -11.45 -10.31
N LYS A 230 -11.06 -10.58 -9.92
CA LYS A 230 -11.02 -9.91 -8.61
C LYS A 230 -10.76 -8.41 -8.78
N PRO A 231 -11.75 -7.66 -9.31
CA PRO A 231 -11.57 -6.24 -9.67
C PRO A 231 -11.21 -5.35 -8.49
N ASP A 232 -11.57 -5.76 -7.27
CA ASP A 232 -11.25 -5.01 -6.05
C ASP A 232 -9.76 -5.05 -5.70
N PHE A 233 -9.00 -6.04 -6.18
CA PHE A 233 -7.55 -6.11 -5.95
C PHE A 233 -6.80 -5.44 -7.10
N GLN A 234 -6.41 -4.19 -6.85
CA GLN A 234 -5.75 -3.32 -7.80
C GLN A 234 -4.47 -2.73 -7.23
N TYR A 235 -3.55 -2.33 -8.09
CA TYR A 235 -2.39 -1.51 -7.77
C TYR A 235 -2.52 -0.13 -8.42
N LEU A 236 -2.03 0.90 -7.75
CA LEU A 236 -1.96 2.25 -8.30
C LEU A 236 -0.51 2.70 -8.40
N ALA A 237 -0.18 3.27 -9.54
CA ALA A 237 1.11 3.91 -9.78
C ALA A 237 0.91 5.16 -10.62
N LYS A 238 1.94 5.97 -10.72
CA LYS A 238 1.93 7.16 -11.57
C LYS A 238 3.23 7.27 -12.34
N SER A 239 3.16 7.85 -13.52
CA SER A 239 4.33 8.18 -14.32
C SER A 239 4.02 9.36 -15.23
N LYS A 240 4.98 9.72 -16.08
CA LYS A 240 4.85 10.81 -17.03
C LYS A 240 4.87 10.28 -18.44
N LEU A 241 4.04 10.89 -19.30
CA LEU A 241 4.01 10.58 -20.71
C LEU A 241 5.23 11.17 -21.41
N THR A 242 5.86 10.37 -22.25
CA THR A 242 6.99 10.79 -23.09
C THR A 242 6.60 10.64 -24.56
N LYS A 243 6.98 11.59 -25.40
CA LYS A 243 6.76 11.48 -26.84
C LYS A 243 7.55 10.29 -27.40
N ASP A 244 6.93 9.51 -28.28
CA ASP A 244 7.58 8.36 -28.93
C ASP A 244 8.28 8.78 -30.23
N ASP A 245 9.44 9.43 -30.11
CA ASP A 245 10.22 9.88 -31.27
C ASP A 245 10.81 8.70 -32.08
N ALA A 246 10.92 7.53 -31.46
CA ALA A 246 11.43 6.31 -32.07
C ALA A 246 10.36 5.53 -32.86
N LEU A 247 9.10 5.98 -32.84
CA LEU A 247 7.96 5.35 -33.52
C LEU A 247 7.75 3.88 -33.11
N GLN A 248 8.08 3.51 -31.87
CA GLN A 248 7.81 2.17 -31.33
C GLN A 248 6.32 1.81 -31.35
N THR A 249 5.46 2.83 -31.23
CA THR A 249 4.00 2.74 -31.32
C THR A 249 3.48 2.66 -32.76
N GLY A 250 4.35 2.80 -33.76
CA GLY A 250 3.99 2.87 -35.17
C GLY A 250 3.29 4.17 -35.59
N SER A 251 3.32 5.22 -34.75
CA SER A 251 2.62 6.48 -34.97
C SER A 251 3.51 7.68 -34.65
N SER A 252 3.54 8.69 -35.54
CA SER A 252 4.19 9.97 -35.26
C SER A 252 3.51 10.75 -34.13
N ASP A 253 2.25 10.42 -33.85
CA ASP A 253 1.47 10.98 -32.75
C ASP A 253 1.58 10.14 -31.47
N GLY A 254 2.47 9.14 -31.46
CA GLY A 254 2.63 8.20 -30.38
C GLY A 254 3.25 8.76 -29.10
N TYR A 255 2.92 8.11 -27.98
CA TYR A 255 3.46 8.40 -26.66
C TYR A 255 3.76 7.10 -25.90
N LEU A 256 4.73 7.16 -24.99
CA LEU A 256 5.12 6.09 -24.09
C LEU A 256 4.81 6.47 -22.65
N LEU A 257 4.47 5.47 -21.84
CA LEU A 257 4.31 5.59 -20.40
C LEU A 257 4.97 4.38 -19.73
N GLU A 258 6.10 4.59 -19.09
CA GLU A 258 6.78 3.56 -18.29
C GLU A 258 6.33 3.68 -16.84
N VAL A 259 5.69 2.65 -16.29
CA VAL A 259 5.07 2.68 -14.96
C VAL A 259 5.69 1.60 -14.08
N ASP A 260 6.24 2.01 -12.93
CA ASP A 260 6.70 1.11 -11.88
C ASP A 260 5.61 0.98 -10.82
N PHE A 261 4.99 -0.20 -10.74
CA PHE A 261 3.99 -0.48 -9.73
C PHE A 261 4.59 -0.80 -8.38
N GLN A 262 5.90 -1.04 -8.30
CA GLN A 262 6.59 -1.46 -7.08
C GLN A 262 5.88 -2.65 -6.40
N THR A 263 5.32 -3.59 -7.15
CA THR A 263 4.62 -4.75 -6.56
C THR A 263 5.55 -5.96 -6.44
N LYS A 264 5.26 -6.89 -5.53
CA LYS A 264 5.89 -8.22 -5.52
C LYS A 264 5.26 -9.15 -6.56
N GLN A 265 4.05 -8.84 -7.02
CA GLN A 265 3.33 -9.59 -8.02
C GLN A 265 4.00 -9.46 -9.39
N SER A 266 4.39 -10.58 -10.02
CA SER A 266 4.88 -10.55 -11.41
C SER A 266 3.80 -9.99 -12.35
N LEU A 267 4.24 -9.12 -13.26
CA LEU A 267 3.44 -8.44 -14.27
C LEU A 267 3.60 -9.05 -15.68
N ASP A 268 4.05 -10.30 -15.76
CA ASP A 268 4.22 -11.00 -17.02
C ASP A 268 2.86 -11.46 -17.53
N LYS A 269 2.43 -10.92 -18.69
CA LYS A 269 1.11 -11.13 -19.36
C LYS A 269 0.01 -10.16 -18.93
N LEU A 270 0.31 -8.87 -18.94
CA LEU A 270 -0.72 -7.84 -18.88
C LEU A 270 -1.34 -7.55 -20.25
N SER A 271 -2.58 -7.13 -20.21
CA SER A 271 -3.40 -6.74 -21.35
C SER A 271 -4.07 -5.40 -21.08
N ALA A 272 -4.58 -4.76 -22.14
CA ALA A 272 -5.19 -3.43 -22.04
C ALA A 272 -6.45 -3.40 -21.15
N GLU A 273 -7.18 -4.51 -21.03
CA GLU A 273 -8.39 -4.59 -20.20
C GLU A 273 -8.12 -4.52 -18.70
N GLN A 274 -6.88 -4.81 -18.29
CA GLN A 274 -6.44 -4.77 -16.89
C GLN A 274 -6.01 -3.37 -16.45
N LEU A 275 -6.05 -2.38 -17.33
CA LEU A 275 -5.50 -1.05 -17.10
C LEU A 275 -6.60 0.02 -17.16
N TYR A 276 -6.55 0.95 -16.20
CA TYR A 276 -7.24 2.22 -16.26
C TYR A 276 -6.23 3.35 -16.11
N PHE A 277 -6.43 4.42 -16.87
CA PHE A 277 -5.62 5.63 -16.77
C PHE A 277 -6.50 6.75 -16.25
N PHE A 278 -5.94 7.63 -15.42
CA PHE A 278 -6.67 8.79 -14.92
C PHE A 278 -5.78 9.98 -14.55
N LEU A 279 -6.40 11.16 -14.47
CA LEU A 279 -5.81 12.43 -14.07
C LEU A 279 -6.56 12.98 -12.84
N LEU A 280 -5.81 13.56 -11.90
CA LEU A 280 -6.33 14.18 -10.66
C LEU A 280 -6.39 15.71 -10.73
#